data_AF-A0A2N2WYZ5-F1
#
_entry.id   AF-A0A2N2WYZ5-F1
#
_cell.length_a   1.000
_cell.length_b   1.000
_cell.length_c   1.000
_cell.angle_alpha   90.00
_cell.angle_beta   90.00
_cell.angle_gamma   90.00
#
_symmetry.space_group_name_H-M   'P 1'
#
loop_
_entity.id
_entity.type
_entity.pdbx_description
1 polymer ?
#
loop_
_entity_poly.entity_id
_entity_poly.type
_entity_poly.pdbx_seq_one_letter_code
_entity_poly.pdbx_strand_id
1 'polypeptide(L)'
;METQFNIKKIIELKEIQNELDFERALIADRKLRVLSKEDPKLKIVRKKLRDLIEEYENRNWVANALIDEKKIQESDIAESIAEKERLFIEKRKVLIKSKLKNLNLNQQEFGLILGHKSKSFISELMNGISPFSLKDLIIINRLLKIDLTELIPTFLPQTDRIKIITSIEKLNNPKLKHRKDNFTLA
;
A
#
# COMPACT_ATOMS: atom_id res chain seq x y z
N MET A 1 8.44 8.24 8.20
CA MET A 1 7.63 8.43 6.99
C MET A 1 7.01 7.11 6.63
N GLU A 2 5.68 7.03 6.62
CA GLU A 2 4.98 5.87 6.08
C GLU A 2 4.81 6.07 4.59
N THR A 3 5.58 5.31 3.81
CA THR A 3 5.62 5.40 2.36
C THR A 3 4.57 4.52 1.68
N GLN A 4 3.77 3.79 2.47
CA GLN A 4 2.80 2.82 2.00
C GLN A 4 1.58 2.76 2.90
N PHE A 5 0.47 2.35 2.32
CA PHE A 5 -0.77 2.07 3.03
C PHE A 5 -0.56 1.06 4.17
N ASN A 6 -1.18 1.32 5.32
CA ASN A 6 -1.06 0.51 6.52
C ASN A 6 -2.46 0.15 7.03
N ILE A 7 -2.82 -1.13 6.95
CA ILE A 7 -4.13 -1.64 7.39
C ILE A 7 -4.37 -1.38 8.88
N LYS A 8 -3.30 -1.41 9.69
CA LYS A 8 -3.42 -1.15 11.13
C LYS A 8 -3.96 0.25 11.40
N LYS A 9 -3.63 1.24 10.55
CA LYS A 9 -4.18 2.59 10.66
C LYS A 9 -5.68 2.65 10.41
N ILE A 10 -6.20 1.96 9.37
CA ILE A 10 -7.66 1.91 9.16
C ILE A 10 -8.35 1.32 10.38
N ILE A 11 -7.81 0.23 10.92
CA ILE A 11 -8.38 -0.44 12.09
C ILE A 11 -8.31 0.46 13.34
N GLU A 12 -7.24 1.24 13.50
CA GLU A 12 -7.09 2.22 14.58
C GLU A 12 -8.06 3.41 14.42
N LEU A 13 -8.23 3.90 13.20
CA LEU A 13 -9.19 4.97 12.86
C LEU A 13 -10.64 4.49 12.96
N LYS A 14 -10.88 3.17 12.91
CA LYS A 14 -12.19 2.52 12.96
C LYS A 14 -13.15 3.00 11.86
N GLU A 15 -12.62 3.48 10.74
CA GLU A 15 -13.43 3.95 9.63
C GLU A 15 -12.66 3.83 8.30
N ILE A 16 -13.39 3.43 7.26
CA ILE A 16 -12.98 3.57 5.86
C ILE A 16 -13.56 4.89 5.36
N GLN A 17 -12.69 5.81 4.93
CA GLN A 17 -13.08 7.21 4.68
C GLN A 17 -13.43 7.49 3.22
N ASN A 18 -12.89 6.72 2.28
CA ASN A 18 -13.01 6.95 0.85
C ASN A 18 -12.91 5.62 0.09
N GLU A 19 -13.24 5.67 -1.20
CA GLU A 19 -13.29 4.51 -2.08
C GLU A 19 -11.91 3.85 -2.27
N LEU A 20 -10.83 4.63 -2.25
CA LEU A 20 -9.47 4.08 -2.32
C LEU A 20 -9.11 3.27 -1.07
N ASP A 21 -9.48 3.75 0.12
CA ASP A 21 -9.30 3.00 1.37
C ASP A 21 -10.15 1.73 1.39
N PHE A 22 -11.34 1.78 0.79
CA PHE A 22 -12.22 0.62 0.62
C PHE A 22 -11.57 -0.45 -0.26
N GLU A 23 -11.07 -0.09 -1.44
CA GLU A 23 -10.40 -1.03 -2.35
C GLU A 23 -9.13 -1.63 -1.75
N ARG A 24 -8.33 -0.81 -1.06
CA ARG A 24 -7.16 -1.30 -0.32
C ARG A 24 -7.56 -2.26 0.80
N ALA A 25 -8.67 -2.01 1.49
CA ALA A 25 -9.21 -2.89 2.52
C ALA A 25 -9.66 -4.24 1.93
N LEU A 26 -10.31 -4.26 0.76
CA LEU A 26 -10.69 -5.50 0.07
C LEU A 26 -9.46 -6.35 -0.30
N ILE A 27 -8.42 -5.73 -0.85
CA ILE A 27 -7.14 -6.41 -1.17
C ILE A 27 -6.49 -6.97 0.11
N ALA A 28 -6.52 -6.19 1.18
CA ALA A 28 -6.02 -6.57 2.48
C ALA A 28 -6.79 -7.77 3.09
N ASP A 29 -8.12 -7.80 3.04
CA ASP A 29 -8.92 -8.94 3.53
C ASP A 29 -8.54 -10.24 2.82
N ARG A 30 -8.39 -10.18 1.47
CA ARG A 30 -7.97 -11.34 0.67
C ARG A 30 -6.61 -11.87 1.10
N LYS A 31 -5.65 -10.99 1.39
CA LYS A 31 -4.32 -11.37 1.91
C LYS A 31 -4.40 -11.93 3.33
N LEU A 32 -5.13 -11.28 4.22
CA LEU A 32 -5.34 -11.72 5.60
C LEU A 32 -6.04 -13.09 5.67
N ARG A 33 -6.93 -13.41 4.71
CA ARG A 33 -7.54 -14.74 4.60
C ARG A 33 -6.50 -15.86 4.48
N VAL A 34 -5.41 -15.62 3.76
CA VAL A 34 -4.33 -16.61 3.59
C VAL A 34 -3.43 -16.63 4.82
N LEU A 35 -2.97 -15.44 5.27
CA LEU A 35 -2.01 -15.33 6.38
C LEU A 35 -2.60 -15.74 7.73
N SER A 36 -3.90 -15.57 7.94
CA SER A 36 -4.58 -15.95 9.18
C SER A 36 -4.69 -17.46 9.41
N LYS A 37 -4.36 -18.28 8.40
CA LYS A 37 -4.17 -19.73 8.58
C LYS A 37 -2.91 -20.04 9.39
N GLU A 38 -1.89 -19.20 9.29
CA GLU A 38 -0.60 -19.37 9.95
C GLU A 38 -0.51 -18.58 11.27
N ASP A 39 -1.16 -17.42 11.36
CA ASP A 39 -1.18 -16.59 12.58
C ASP A 39 -2.62 -16.32 13.05
N PRO A 40 -3.05 -16.91 14.19
CA PRO A 40 -4.37 -16.67 14.77
C PRO A 40 -4.67 -15.21 15.10
N LYS A 41 -3.66 -14.38 15.41
CA LYS A 41 -3.86 -12.95 15.70
C LYS A 41 -4.40 -12.21 14.48
N LEU A 42 -4.01 -12.62 13.28
CA LEU A 42 -4.51 -12.04 12.03
C LEU A 42 -5.98 -12.38 11.77
N LYS A 43 -6.56 -13.40 12.42
CA LYS A 43 -8.01 -13.65 12.34
C LYS A 43 -8.80 -12.52 12.98
N ILE A 44 -8.32 -11.99 14.12
CA ILE A 44 -8.96 -10.87 14.83
C ILE A 44 -8.87 -9.59 13.98
N VAL A 45 -7.68 -9.32 13.43
CA VAL A 45 -7.45 -8.19 12.51
C VAL A 45 -8.38 -8.28 11.31
N ARG A 46 -8.46 -9.45 10.68
CA ARG A 46 -9.34 -9.71 9.54
C ARG A 46 -10.80 -9.48 9.87
N LYS A 47 -11.28 -9.97 11.02
CA LYS A 47 -12.67 -9.77 11.45
C LYS A 47 -13.00 -8.28 11.53
N LYS A 48 -12.19 -7.51 12.26
CA LYS A 48 -12.37 -6.05 12.37
C LYS A 48 -12.37 -5.36 11.01
N LEU A 49 -11.50 -5.78 10.09
CA LEU A 49 -11.46 -5.20 8.75
C LEU A 49 -12.73 -5.52 7.95
N ARG A 50 -13.28 -6.73 8.06
CA ARG A 50 -14.54 -7.10 7.41
C ARG A 50 -15.73 -6.31 7.95
N ASP A 51 -15.78 -6.12 9.27
CA ASP A 51 -16.83 -5.32 9.90
C ASP A 51 -16.82 -3.88 9.31
N LEU A 52 -15.63 -3.27 9.16
CA LEU A 52 -15.49 -1.94 8.54
C LEU A 52 -15.84 -1.89 7.04
N ILE A 53 -15.49 -2.94 6.29
CA ILE A 53 -15.84 -3.09 4.86
C ILE A 53 -17.36 -3.13 4.73
N GLU A 54 -18.03 -3.96 5.52
CA GLU A 54 -19.49 -4.10 5.52
C GLU A 54 -20.18 -2.78 5.91
N GLU A 55 -19.69 -2.08 6.93
CA GLU A 55 -20.19 -0.76 7.30
C GLU A 55 -20.03 0.28 6.17
N TYR A 56 -18.96 0.22 5.38
CA TYR A 56 -18.77 1.11 4.25
C TYR A 56 -19.70 0.75 3.08
N GLU A 57 -19.81 -0.54 2.72
CA GLU A 57 -20.72 -1.04 1.69
C GLU A 57 -22.17 -0.65 2.00
N ASN A 58 -22.62 -0.87 3.23
CA ASN A 58 -23.98 -0.53 3.65
C ASN A 58 -24.27 0.97 3.65
N ARG A 59 -23.24 1.83 3.78
CA ARG A 59 -23.41 3.30 3.70
C ARG A 59 -23.36 3.83 2.26
N ASN A 60 -22.54 3.22 1.41
CA ASN A 60 -22.19 3.79 0.11
C ASN A 60 -22.77 3.01 -1.09
N TRP A 61 -22.91 1.70 -0.97
CA TRP A 61 -23.21 0.78 -2.09
C TRP A 61 -24.48 -0.03 -1.81
N VAL A 62 -25.54 0.65 -1.35
CA VAL A 62 -26.85 0.02 -1.10
C VAL A 62 -27.55 -0.32 -2.42
N ALA A 63 -28.04 -1.56 -2.55
CA ALA A 63 -28.69 -2.06 -3.77
C ALA A 63 -29.87 -1.23 -4.28
N ASN A 64 -30.56 -0.50 -3.38
CA ASN A 64 -31.73 0.31 -3.70
C ASN A 64 -31.40 1.81 -3.89
N ALA A 65 -30.12 2.20 -3.78
CA ALA A 65 -29.70 3.58 -3.99
C ALA A 65 -29.51 3.88 -5.49
N LEU A 66 -29.83 5.10 -5.90
CA LEU A 66 -29.44 5.62 -7.22
C LEU A 66 -27.92 5.84 -7.22
N ILE A 67 -27.18 4.97 -7.89
CA ILE A 67 -25.73 5.09 -8.07
C ILE A 67 -25.48 6.01 -9.26
N ASP A 68 -24.84 7.15 -9.01
CA ASP A 68 -24.41 8.10 -10.05
C ASP A 68 -23.22 7.55 -10.85
N GLU A 69 -23.15 7.88 -12.13
CA GLU A 69 -22.05 7.49 -13.03
C GLU A 69 -20.70 8.01 -12.51
N LYS A 70 -20.68 9.20 -11.90
CA LYS A 70 -19.47 9.75 -11.27
C LYS A 70 -18.94 8.87 -10.14
N LYS A 71 -19.84 8.24 -9.38
CA LYS A 71 -19.45 7.34 -8.29
C LYS A 71 -18.81 6.05 -8.82
N ILE A 72 -19.35 5.52 -9.92
CA ILE A 72 -18.76 4.38 -10.62
C ILE A 72 -17.35 4.73 -11.10
N GLN A 73 -17.18 5.90 -11.74
CA GLN A 73 -15.87 6.35 -12.19
C GLN A 73 -14.86 6.54 -11.03
N GLU A 74 -15.30 7.06 -9.88
CA GLU A 74 -14.47 7.16 -8.68
C GLU A 74 -14.00 5.78 -8.21
N SER A 75 -14.90 4.79 -8.21
CA SER A 75 -14.61 3.39 -7.87
C SER A 75 -13.61 2.76 -8.84
N ASP A 76 -13.82 2.90 -10.15
CA ASP A 76 -12.90 2.38 -11.17
C ASP A 76 -11.48 2.97 -11.01
N ILE A 77 -11.38 4.27 -10.70
CA ILE A 77 -10.09 4.93 -10.45
C ILE A 77 -9.45 4.39 -9.17
N ALA A 78 -10.23 4.26 -8.10
CA ALA A 78 -9.77 3.72 -6.82
C ALA A 78 -9.24 2.28 -6.96
N GLU A 79 -9.98 1.41 -7.65
CA GLU A 79 -9.59 0.03 -7.92
C GLU A 79 -8.28 -0.01 -8.71
N SER A 80 -8.17 0.78 -9.78
CA SER A 80 -6.96 0.86 -10.60
C SER A 80 -5.71 1.28 -9.80
N ILE A 81 -5.87 2.24 -8.88
CA ILE A 81 -4.77 2.68 -8.00
C ILE A 81 -4.40 1.58 -7.01
N ALA A 82 -5.38 0.98 -6.34
CA ALA A 82 -5.16 -0.07 -5.35
C ALA A 82 -4.52 -1.32 -6.00
N GLU A 83 -4.89 -1.63 -7.24
CA GLU A 83 -4.29 -2.72 -8.01
C GLU A 83 -2.84 -2.44 -8.39
N LYS A 84 -2.52 -1.21 -8.81
CA LYS A 84 -1.12 -0.79 -9.05
C LYS A 84 -0.26 -0.94 -7.79
N GLU A 85 -0.80 -0.56 -6.62
CA GLU A 85 -0.15 -0.76 -5.32
C GLU A 85 0.06 -2.25 -5.01
N ARG A 86 -0.96 -3.08 -5.24
CA ARG A 86 -0.88 -4.54 -5.04
C ARG A 86 0.22 -5.16 -5.89
N LEU A 87 0.26 -4.82 -7.18
CA LEU A 87 1.26 -5.29 -8.13
C LEU A 87 2.67 -4.85 -7.74
N PHE A 88 2.83 -3.60 -7.29
CA PHE A 88 4.11 -3.10 -6.78
C PHE A 88 4.60 -3.93 -5.58
N ILE A 89 3.73 -4.18 -4.61
CA ILE A 89 4.08 -4.98 -3.41
C ILE A 89 4.49 -6.40 -3.80
N GLU A 90 3.77 -7.04 -4.73
CA GLU A 90 4.11 -8.40 -5.17
C GLU A 90 5.42 -8.44 -5.94
N LYS A 91 5.67 -7.49 -6.86
CA LYS A 91 6.96 -7.38 -7.57
C LYS A 91 8.13 -7.21 -6.61
N ARG A 92 8.01 -6.29 -5.64
CA ARG A 92 9.02 -6.07 -4.60
C ARG A 92 9.29 -7.34 -3.79
N LYS A 93 8.23 -8.04 -3.37
CA LYS A 93 8.31 -9.29 -2.61
C LYS A 93 9.05 -10.38 -3.39
N VAL A 94 8.71 -10.57 -4.66
CA VAL A 94 9.38 -11.54 -5.55
C VAL A 94 10.86 -11.19 -5.71
N LEU A 95 11.17 -9.91 -5.94
CA LEU A 95 12.54 -9.44 -6.09
C LEU A 95 13.37 -9.69 -4.82
N ILE A 96 12.87 -9.29 -3.65
CA ILE A 96 13.52 -9.57 -2.36
C ILE A 96 13.74 -11.07 -2.18
N LYS A 97 12.71 -11.91 -2.39
CA LYS A 97 12.84 -13.38 -2.28
C LYS A 97 13.91 -13.95 -3.21
N SER A 98 13.96 -13.49 -4.45
CA SER A 98 14.98 -13.94 -5.41
C SER A 98 16.41 -13.63 -4.95
N LYS A 99 16.63 -12.42 -4.41
CA LYS A 99 17.95 -12.00 -3.91
C LYS A 99 18.34 -12.74 -2.62
N LEU A 100 17.38 -12.98 -1.73
CA LEU A 100 17.61 -13.80 -0.54
C LEU A 100 17.99 -15.24 -0.89
N LYS A 101 17.31 -15.84 -1.88
CA LYS A 101 17.64 -17.19 -2.37
C LYS A 101 19.08 -17.27 -2.89
N ASN A 102 19.54 -16.26 -3.61
CA ASN A 102 20.94 -16.21 -4.11
C ASN A 102 21.98 -16.12 -2.98
N LEU A 103 21.58 -15.64 -1.81
CA LEU A 103 22.43 -15.58 -0.61
C LEU A 103 22.21 -16.77 0.32
N ASN A 104 21.41 -17.76 -0.07
CA ASN A 104 20.96 -18.87 0.78
C ASN A 104 20.33 -18.43 2.11
N LEU A 105 19.67 -17.26 2.12
CA LEU A 105 18.99 -16.73 3.30
C LEU A 105 17.52 -17.08 3.28
N ASN A 106 17.01 -17.58 4.41
CA ASN A 106 15.59 -17.77 4.62
C ASN A 106 14.92 -16.51 5.20
N GLN A 107 13.59 -16.51 5.25
CA GLN A 107 12.81 -15.35 5.70
C GLN A 107 13.01 -15.02 7.20
N GLN A 108 13.35 -16.00 8.04
CA GLN A 108 13.60 -15.80 9.46
C GLN A 108 14.96 -15.13 9.69
N GLU A 109 16.00 -15.60 9.01
CA GLU A 109 17.35 -14.99 9.02
C GLU A 109 17.31 -13.55 8.49
N PHE A 110 16.60 -13.34 7.39
CA PHE A 110 16.36 -11.99 6.87
C PHE A 110 15.69 -11.10 7.91
N GLY A 111 14.70 -11.63 8.63
CA GLY A 111 14.07 -10.93 9.75
C GLY A 111 15.04 -10.52 10.83
N LEU A 112 15.91 -11.44 11.26
CA LEU A 112 16.95 -11.16 12.25
C LEU A 112 17.90 -10.05 11.81
N ILE A 113 18.31 -10.04 10.52
CA ILE A 113 19.17 -8.99 9.96
C ILE A 113 18.49 -7.61 10.00
N LEU A 114 17.19 -7.57 9.71
CA LEU A 114 16.39 -6.34 9.81
C LEU A 114 16.13 -5.90 11.26
N GLY A 115 16.41 -6.76 12.25
CA GLY A 115 16.17 -6.51 13.66
C GLY A 115 14.76 -6.91 14.12
N HIS A 116 14.04 -7.71 13.34
CA HIS A 116 12.71 -8.21 13.65
C HIS A 116 12.79 -9.65 14.14
N LYS A 117 12.26 -9.92 15.33
CA LYS A 117 12.32 -11.26 15.95
C LYS A 117 11.17 -12.19 15.52
N SER A 118 10.08 -11.63 14.99
CA SER A 118 8.89 -12.40 14.63
C SER A 118 8.87 -12.78 13.15
N LYS A 119 8.81 -14.09 12.88
CA LYS A 119 8.58 -14.63 11.53
C LYS A 119 7.24 -14.16 10.95
N SER A 120 6.19 -14.08 11.78
CA SER A 120 4.88 -13.62 11.31
C SER A 120 4.90 -12.14 10.93
N PHE A 121 5.62 -11.32 11.69
CA PHE A 121 5.77 -9.90 11.37
C PHE A 121 6.52 -9.67 10.06
N ILE A 122 7.59 -10.43 9.80
CA ILE A 122 8.26 -10.37 8.48
C ILE A 122 7.33 -10.82 7.36
N SER A 123 6.47 -11.80 7.60
CA SER A 123 5.44 -12.18 6.63
C SER A 123 4.46 -11.04 6.36
N GLU A 124 4.02 -10.31 7.39
CA GLU A 124 3.20 -9.11 7.23
C GLU A 124 3.90 -8.05 6.37
N LEU A 125 5.18 -7.77 6.63
CA LEU A 125 5.99 -6.80 5.89
C LEU A 125 6.16 -7.20 4.42
N MET A 126 6.55 -8.44 4.16
CA MET A 126 6.74 -8.97 2.81
C MET A 126 5.46 -8.95 1.99
N ASN A 127 4.29 -9.18 2.61
CA ASN A 127 3.00 -9.16 1.94
C ASN A 127 2.35 -7.77 1.89
N GLY A 128 2.96 -6.75 2.50
CA GLY A 128 2.46 -5.39 2.55
C GLY A 128 1.20 -5.22 3.41
N ILE A 129 1.04 -6.05 4.43
CA ILE A 129 0.04 -5.84 5.50
C ILE A 129 0.51 -4.74 6.44
N SER A 130 1.80 -4.80 6.77
CA SER A 130 2.54 -3.75 7.47
C SER A 130 3.57 -3.16 6.50
N PRO A 131 3.83 -1.84 6.52
CA PRO A 131 4.85 -1.24 5.67
C PRO A 131 6.26 -1.49 6.23
N PHE A 132 7.25 -1.65 5.35
CA PHE A 132 8.66 -1.58 5.76
C PHE A 132 9.00 -0.18 6.29
N SER A 133 9.79 -0.12 7.36
CA SER A 133 10.35 1.15 7.80
C SER A 133 11.44 1.64 6.85
N LEU A 134 11.78 2.93 6.89
CA LEU A 134 12.91 3.46 6.12
C LEU A 134 14.22 2.74 6.45
N LYS A 135 14.44 2.41 7.74
CA LYS A 135 15.60 1.62 8.17
C LYS A 135 15.62 0.27 7.48
N ASP A 136 14.49 -0.43 7.45
CA ASP A 136 14.39 -1.74 6.77
C ASP A 136 14.75 -1.58 5.29
N LEU A 137 14.16 -0.59 4.60
CA LEU A 137 14.38 -0.35 3.17
C LEU A 137 15.85 -0.04 2.86
N ILE A 138 16.54 0.75 3.70
CA ILE A 138 17.97 1.04 3.56
C ILE A 138 18.81 -0.24 3.74
N ILE A 139 18.47 -1.07 4.74
CA ILE A 139 19.17 -2.35 4.95
C ILE A 139 18.95 -3.26 3.75
N ILE A 140 17.72 -3.37 3.23
CA ILE A 140 17.40 -4.19 2.06
C ILE A 140 18.18 -3.72 0.83
N ASN A 141 18.20 -2.41 0.57
CA ASN A 141 18.97 -1.82 -0.52
C ASN A 141 20.46 -2.19 -0.43
N ARG A 142 21.07 -2.02 0.75
CA ARG A 142 22.51 -2.29 0.95
C ARG A 142 22.84 -3.78 0.93
N LEU A 143 22.03 -4.61 1.60
CA LEU A 143 22.24 -6.05 1.74
C LEU A 143 22.02 -6.78 0.41
N LEU A 144 20.91 -6.50 -0.27
CA LEU A 144 20.49 -7.24 -1.46
C LEU A 144 20.89 -6.56 -2.78
N LYS A 145 21.48 -5.36 -2.70
CA LYS A 145 21.86 -4.51 -3.85
C LYS A 145 20.67 -4.30 -4.80
N ILE A 146 19.51 -4.01 -4.22
CA ILE A 146 18.27 -3.67 -4.95
C ILE A 146 18.13 -2.16 -4.98
N ASP A 147 17.84 -1.58 -6.15
CA ASP A 147 17.59 -0.15 -6.28
C ASP A 147 16.42 0.30 -5.37
N LEU A 148 16.54 1.47 -4.74
CA LEU A 148 15.48 1.99 -3.89
C LEU A 148 14.16 2.19 -4.65
N THR A 149 14.21 2.53 -5.94
CA THR A 149 13.03 2.70 -6.81
C THR A 149 12.21 1.43 -6.98
N GLU A 150 12.82 0.25 -6.79
CA GLU A 150 12.14 -1.05 -6.78
C GLU A 150 11.58 -1.41 -5.39
N LEU A 151 11.99 -0.68 -4.34
CA LEU A 151 11.62 -0.92 -2.95
C LEU A 151 10.55 0.05 -2.44
N ILE A 152 10.49 1.25 -3.01
CA ILE A 152 9.50 2.29 -2.68
C ILE A 152 8.59 2.59 -3.87
N PRO A 153 7.28 2.84 -3.64
CA PRO A 153 6.41 3.30 -4.71
C PRO A 153 6.86 4.68 -5.18
N THR A 154 7.03 4.84 -6.49
CA THR A 154 7.43 6.10 -7.14
C THR A 154 6.26 6.85 -7.77
N PHE A 155 5.03 6.33 -7.64
CA PHE A 155 3.82 7.01 -8.07
C PHE A 155 3.26 7.90 -6.95
N LEU A 156 2.67 9.03 -7.35
CA LEU A 156 2.04 9.99 -6.45
C LEU A 156 0.51 9.96 -6.58
N PRO A 157 -0.24 10.07 -5.46
CA PRO A 157 -1.68 10.27 -5.50
C PRO A 157 -2.06 11.46 -6.39
N GLN A 158 -3.20 11.39 -7.08
CA GLN A 158 -3.65 12.49 -7.95
C GLN A 158 -3.84 13.79 -7.18
N THR A 159 -4.39 13.72 -5.97
CA THR A 159 -4.59 14.87 -5.08
C THR A 159 -3.29 15.60 -4.77
N ASP A 160 -2.21 14.86 -4.50
CA ASP A 160 -0.89 15.43 -4.23
C ASP A 160 -0.25 16.00 -5.50
N ARG A 161 -0.40 15.33 -6.65
CA ARG A 161 0.04 15.85 -7.94
C ARG A 161 -0.62 17.19 -8.28
N ILE A 162 -1.94 17.28 -8.12
CA ILE A 162 -2.70 18.52 -8.34
C ILE A 162 -2.21 19.62 -7.39
N LYS A 163 -2.06 19.34 -6.09
CA LYS A 163 -1.54 20.32 -5.13
C LYS A 163 -0.14 20.83 -5.51
N ILE A 164 0.75 19.94 -5.97
CA ILE A 164 2.10 20.30 -6.42
C ILE A 164 2.03 21.20 -7.65
N ILE A 165 1.25 20.82 -8.68
CA ILE A 165 1.09 21.60 -9.92
C ILE A 165 0.56 22.99 -9.60
N THR A 166 -0.54 23.08 -8.84
CA THR A 166 -1.14 24.36 -8.44
C THR A 166 -0.16 25.22 -7.63
N SER A 167 0.69 24.60 -6.80
CA SER A 167 1.71 25.33 -6.03
C SER A 167 2.84 25.84 -6.93
N ILE A 168 3.30 25.05 -7.91
CA ILE A 168 4.31 25.48 -8.89
C ILE A 168 3.80 26.66 -9.72
N GLU A 169 2.53 26.62 -10.14
CA GLU A 169 1.90 27.71 -10.88
C GLU A 169 1.81 28.99 -10.05
N LYS A 170 1.40 28.88 -8.77
CA LYS A 170 1.34 30.01 -7.84
C LYS A 170 2.71 30.65 -7.58
N LEU A 171 3.78 29.85 -7.52
CA LEU A 171 5.13 30.36 -7.31
C LEU A 171 5.66 31.15 -8.52
N ASN A 172 5.06 30.97 -9.71
CA ASN A 172 5.42 31.63 -10.96
C ASN A 172 6.94 31.66 -11.23
N ASN A 173 7.65 30.61 -10.83
CA ASN A 173 9.10 30.54 -10.97
C ASN A 173 9.44 29.96 -12.35
N PRO A 174 10.10 30.73 -13.24
CA PRO A 174 10.39 30.30 -14.61
C PRO A 174 11.26 29.04 -14.67
N LYS A 175 12.11 28.77 -13.65
CA LYS A 175 12.93 27.55 -13.57
C LYS A 175 12.13 26.29 -13.23
N LEU A 176 10.93 26.43 -12.67
CA LEU A 176 10.04 25.32 -12.30
C LEU A 176 8.93 25.08 -13.34
N LYS A 177 8.72 26.01 -14.26
CA LYS A 177 7.60 25.99 -15.23
C LYS A 177 7.56 24.73 -16.10
N HIS A 178 8.72 24.19 -16.48
CA HIS A 178 8.84 22.95 -17.27
C HIS A 178 8.85 21.67 -16.41
N ARG A 179 8.99 21.79 -15.09
CA ARG A 179 9.01 20.63 -14.19
C ARG A 179 7.62 20.16 -13.79
N LYS A 180 6.58 20.98 -14.04
CA LYS A 180 5.18 20.62 -13.80
C LYS A 180 4.75 19.40 -14.64
N ASP A 181 5.32 19.24 -15.83
CA ASP A 181 4.95 18.22 -16.79
C ASP A 181 5.30 16.79 -16.30
N ASN A 182 6.25 16.70 -15.36
CA ASN A 182 6.57 15.44 -14.66
C ASN A 182 5.47 14.98 -13.68
N PHE A 183 4.49 15.83 -13.40
CA PHE A 183 3.39 15.55 -12.47
C PHE A 183 2.02 15.50 -13.18
N THR A 184 1.92 15.92 -14.44
CA THR A 184 0.71 15.79 -15.26
C THR A 184 0.50 14.34 -15.70
N LEU A 185 -0.77 13.89 -15.68
CA LEU A 185 -1.18 12.51 -15.99
C LEU A 185 -0.72 12.08 -17.40
N ALA A 186 -0.15 10.87 -17.47
CA ALA A 186 -0.36 9.96 -18.59
C ALA A 186 -1.61 9.12 -18.31
#